data_AF-A0A935K3V8-F1
#
_entry.id   AF-A0A935K3V8-F1
#
_cell.length_a   1.000
_cell.length_b   1.000
_cell.length_c   1.000
_cell.angle_alpha   90.00
_cell.angle_beta   90.00
_cell.angle_gamma   90.00
#
_symmetry.space_group_name_H-M   'P 1'
#
loop_
_entity.id
_entity.type
_entity.pdbx_description
1 polymer ?
#
loop_
_entity_poly.entity_id
_entity_poly.type
_entity_poly.pdbx_seq_one_letter_code
_entity_poly.pdbx_strand_id
1 'polypeptide(L)'
;MQPETAYSAIREHNPSSVLEAHFHQFWAARGDDFPVVNPKLAIKAIGFARVQGDWVGVMVTPWFVQLMLLAGGGTLWGDIPVGQRRYLDLPGATLPFTAAEVMGIGAYQYSPLLAQISEAEDMLAAQRVADDALQAILHLPGEMAASDDEARGFSRRGFFRRLAGKRD
;
A
#
# COMPACT_ATOMS: atom_id res chain seq x y z
N MET A 1 -27.67 -0.26 -9.88
CA MET A 1 -26.50 0.61 -10.13
C MET A 1 -25.34 -0.33 -10.38
N GLN A 2 -24.90 -0.49 -11.63
CA GLN A 2 -23.73 -1.32 -11.93
C GLN A 2 -22.50 -0.60 -11.37
N PRO A 3 -21.56 -1.28 -10.71
CA PRO A 3 -20.33 -0.64 -10.29
C PRO A 3 -19.55 -0.21 -11.54
N GLU A 4 -19.21 1.08 -11.59
CA GLU A 4 -18.42 1.64 -12.68
C GLU A 4 -16.99 1.09 -12.54
N THR A 5 -16.60 0.23 -13.47
CA THR A 5 -15.22 -0.28 -13.54
C THR A 5 -14.35 0.87 -14.01
N ALA A 6 -13.48 1.37 -13.13
CA ALA A 6 -12.51 2.38 -13.51
C ALA A 6 -11.56 1.79 -14.57
N TYR A 7 -11.55 2.37 -15.78
CA TYR A 7 -10.70 1.90 -16.86
C TYR A 7 -9.28 2.46 -16.66
N SER A 8 -8.30 1.58 -16.46
CA SER A 8 -6.92 2.01 -16.23
C SER A 8 -6.23 2.48 -17.51
N ALA A 9 -5.43 3.55 -17.41
CA ALA A 9 -4.50 3.95 -18.46
C ALA A 9 -3.15 3.28 -18.19
N ILE A 10 -2.65 2.52 -19.17
CA ILE A 10 -1.33 1.88 -19.09
C ILE A 10 -0.25 2.96 -18.98
N ARG A 11 0.57 2.89 -17.92
CA ARG A 11 1.68 3.81 -17.68
C ARG A 11 2.97 3.24 -18.23
N GLU A 12 3.55 3.91 -19.22
CA GLU A 12 4.86 3.54 -19.77
C GLU A 12 6.02 3.95 -18.85
N HIS A 13 5.95 5.16 -18.30
CA HIS A 13 7.01 5.77 -17.50
C HIS A 13 6.82 5.55 -15.99
N ASN A 14 7.93 5.64 -15.24
CA ASN A 14 7.91 5.53 -13.78
C ASN A 14 6.96 6.59 -13.18
N PRO A 15 5.99 6.21 -12.32
CA PRO A 15 4.96 7.13 -11.84
C PRO A 15 5.39 8.01 -10.67
N SER A 16 6.58 7.83 -10.09
CA SER A 16 6.99 8.50 -8.84
C SER A 16 6.77 10.01 -8.83
N SER A 17 7.26 10.73 -9.84
CA SER A 17 7.17 12.19 -9.88
C SER A 17 5.72 12.70 -9.99
N VAL A 18 4.87 11.98 -10.73
CA VAL A 18 3.46 12.31 -10.88
C VAL A 18 2.71 12.06 -9.57
N LEU A 19 3.02 10.95 -8.89
CA LEU A 19 2.43 10.63 -7.58
C LEU A 19 2.83 11.66 -6.52
N GLU A 20 4.12 11.99 -6.41
CA GLU A 20 4.59 13.01 -5.47
C GLU A 20 3.96 14.36 -5.73
N ALA A 21 3.96 14.83 -6.99
CA ALA A 21 3.33 16.10 -7.36
C ALA A 21 1.85 16.13 -7.00
N HIS A 22 1.12 15.03 -7.26
CA HIS A 22 -0.29 14.92 -6.92
C HIS A 22 -0.52 15.02 -5.41
N PHE A 23 0.19 14.21 -4.60
CA PHE A 23 0.00 14.22 -3.15
C PHE A 23 0.45 15.53 -2.51
N HIS A 24 1.46 16.20 -3.06
CA HIS A 24 1.84 17.56 -2.64
C HIS A 24 0.74 18.58 -2.92
N GLN A 25 0.14 18.56 -4.12
CA GLN A 25 -0.98 19.44 -4.45
C GLN A 25 -2.19 19.18 -3.56
N PHE A 26 -2.50 17.91 -3.35
CA PHE A 26 -3.59 17.49 -2.48
C PHE A 26 -3.37 17.94 -1.03
N TRP A 27 -2.16 17.78 -0.50
CA TRP A 27 -1.79 18.26 0.83
C TRP A 27 -1.90 19.78 0.94
N ALA A 28 -1.42 20.52 -0.06
CA ALA A 28 -1.52 21.99 -0.07
C ALA A 28 -2.98 22.47 -0.11
N ALA A 29 -3.88 21.72 -0.76
CA ALA A 29 -5.29 22.07 -0.89
C ALA A 29 -6.14 21.64 0.31
N ARG A 30 -5.79 20.53 0.97
CA ARG A 30 -6.67 19.81 1.92
C ARG A 30 -5.95 19.24 3.15
N GLY A 31 -4.72 19.65 3.43
CA GLY A 31 -3.94 19.11 4.54
C GLY A 31 -4.61 19.28 5.91
N ASP A 32 -5.32 20.41 6.09
CA ASP A 32 -6.05 20.72 7.31
C ASP A 32 -7.31 19.86 7.53
N ASP A 33 -7.79 19.18 6.47
CA ASP A 33 -8.96 18.28 6.56
C ASP A 33 -8.61 16.93 7.21
N PHE A 34 -7.33 16.61 7.39
CA PHE A 34 -6.89 15.34 7.95
C PHE A 34 -6.93 15.33 9.48
N PRO A 35 -7.74 14.45 10.11
CA PRO A 35 -7.88 14.44 11.56
C PRO A 35 -6.63 13.91 12.28
N VAL A 36 -5.82 13.09 11.61
CA VAL A 36 -4.62 12.47 12.15
C VAL A 36 -3.53 12.53 11.09
N VAL A 37 -2.42 13.18 11.44
CA VAL A 37 -1.22 13.30 10.60
C VAL A 37 0.03 13.15 11.44
N ASN A 38 1.12 12.71 10.82
CA ASN A 38 2.47 12.75 11.35
C ASN A 38 3.30 13.80 10.59
N PRO A 39 3.51 15.01 11.17
CA PRO A 39 4.22 16.09 10.50
C PRO A 39 5.73 15.83 10.33
N LYS A 40 6.27 14.78 10.96
CA LYS A 40 7.66 14.38 10.77
C LYS A 40 7.87 13.64 9.44
N LEU A 41 6.80 13.25 8.75
CA LEU A 41 6.88 12.59 7.46
C LEU A 41 6.75 13.60 6.32
N ALA A 42 7.59 13.44 5.30
CA ALA A 42 7.47 14.12 4.03
C ALA A 42 6.75 13.22 3.01
N ILE A 43 6.21 13.85 1.98
CA ILE A 43 5.63 13.16 0.83
C ILE A 43 6.79 12.62 -0.02
N LYS A 44 6.82 11.30 -0.25
CA LYS A 44 7.88 10.64 -1.03
C LYS A 44 7.41 9.33 -1.66
N ALA A 45 7.75 9.12 -2.93
CA ALA A 45 7.61 7.87 -3.64
C ALA A 45 8.92 7.06 -3.53
N ILE A 46 8.83 5.80 -3.11
CA ILE A 46 9.98 4.94 -2.81
C ILE A 46 9.88 3.67 -3.65
N GLY A 47 10.97 3.37 -4.37
CA GLY A 47 11.20 2.06 -4.97
C GLY A 47 10.22 1.63 -6.06
N PHE A 48 9.59 2.56 -6.77
CA PHE A 48 8.72 2.20 -7.90
C PHE A 48 9.49 1.46 -8.99
N ALA A 49 9.12 0.19 -9.19
CA ALA A 49 9.74 -0.72 -10.15
C ALA A 49 8.67 -1.53 -10.89
N ARG A 50 9.08 -2.18 -11.98
CA ARG A 50 8.23 -3.10 -12.74
C ARG A 50 8.20 -4.47 -12.08
N VAL A 51 7.02 -4.95 -11.71
CA VAL A 51 6.77 -6.29 -11.17
C VAL A 51 5.77 -6.97 -12.09
N GLN A 52 6.22 -8.03 -12.76
CA GLN A 52 5.44 -8.72 -13.81
C GLN A 52 4.79 -7.76 -14.82
N GLY A 53 5.50 -6.67 -15.16
CA GLY A 53 5.05 -5.66 -16.11
C GLY A 53 4.21 -4.52 -15.52
N ASP A 54 3.78 -4.55 -14.27
CA ASP A 54 3.05 -3.43 -13.63
C ASP A 54 3.91 -2.65 -12.65
N TRP A 55 3.52 -1.42 -12.34
CA TRP A 55 4.28 -0.56 -11.43
C TRP A 55 3.90 -0.85 -9.98
N VAL A 56 4.90 -1.19 -9.17
CA VAL A 56 4.74 -1.36 -7.72
C VAL A 56 5.78 -0.52 -7.01
N GLY A 57 5.34 0.22 -5.98
CA GLY A 57 6.20 1.07 -5.15
C GLY A 57 5.47 1.53 -3.90
N VAL A 58 6.18 2.14 -2.96
CA VAL A 58 5.59 2.65 -1.72
C VAL A 58 5.44 4.16 -1.79
N MET A 59 4.30 4.66 -1.34
CA MET A 59 4.07 6.07 -1.14
C MET A 59 4.01 6.39 0.35
N VAL A 60 4.88 7.30 0.79
CA VAL A 60 4.92 7.85 2.14
C VAL A 60 4.32 9.24 2.12
N THR A 61 3.40 9.52 3.04
CA THR A 61 2.79 10.83 3.25
C THR A 61 2.62 11.09 4.76
N PRO A 62 2.35 12.33 5.18
CA PRO A 62 1.97 12.62 6.56
C PRO A 62 0.74 11.86 7.08
N TRP A 63 -0.09 11.23 6.25
CA TRP A 63 -1.33 10.58 6.70
C TRP A 63 -1.44 9.09 6.33
N PHE A 64 -0.56 8.57 5.48
CA PHE A 64 -0.44 7.14 5.21
C PHE A 64 0.98 6.73 4.79
N VAL A 65 1.30 5.46 4.98
CA VAL A 65 2.37 4.75 4.27
C VAL A 65 1.72 3.52 3.63
N GLN A 66 1.76 3.43 2.31
CA GLN A 66 1.08 2.35 1.59
C GLN A 66 1.83 1.90 0.35
N LEU A 67 1.73 0.61 0.07
CA LEU A 67 2.14 0.02 -1.20
C LEU A 67 1.11 0.42 -2.26
N MET A 68 1.58 0.80 -3.45
CA MET A 68 0.75 1.19 -4.58
C MET A 68 1.04 0.27 -5.77
N LEU A 69 -0.01 -0.08 -6.49
CA LEU A 69 0.01 -0.78 -7.76
C LEU A 69 -0.65 0.10 -8.82
N LEU A 70 0.03 0.30 -9.96
CA LEU A 70 -0.53 1.00 -11.11
C LEU A 70 -0.35 0.15 -12.37
N ALA A 71 -1.34 0.24 -13.27
CA ALA A 71 -1.33 -0.44 -14.56
C ALA A 71 -0.09 -0.03 -15.36
N GLY A 72 0.75 -1.00 -15.66
CA GLY A 72 1.91 -0.87 -16.51
C GLY A 72 1.80 -1.67 -17.81
N GLY A 73 0.72 -2.43 -17.98
CA GLY A 73 0.57 -3.39 -19.08
C GLY A 73 1.10 -4.78 -18.72
N GLY A 74 1.24 -5.06 -17.43
CA GLY A 74 1.63 -6.35 -16.89
C GLY A 74 0.45 -7.26 -16.56
N THR A 75 0.72 -8.25 -15.72
CA THR A 75 -0.26 -9.28 -15.31
C THR A 75 -0.75 -9.13 -13.87
N LEU A 76 -0.18 -8.22 -13.08
CA LEU A 76 -0.66 -7.97 -11.73
C LEU A 76 -1.92 -7.10 -11.74
N TRP A 77 -1.99 -6.13 -12.64
CA TRP A 77 -3.14 -5.24 -12.77
C TRP A 77 -4.39 -6.02 -13.19
N GLY A 78 -5.54 -5.54 -12.73
CA GLY A 78 -6.85 -6.06 -13.09
C GLY A 78 -7.90 -5.12 -12.53
N ASP A 79 -8.78 -4.66 -13.41
CA ASP A 79 -9.76 -3.66 -13.07
C ASP A 79 -10.79 -4.24 -12.09
N ILE A 80 -10.97 -3.55 -10.98
CA ILE A 80 -12.01 -3.83 -9.98
C ILE A 80 -12.67 -2.50 -9.60
N PRO A 81 -13.94 -2.51 -9.16
CA PRO A 81 -14.62 -1.29 -8.76
C PRO A 81 -13.91 -0.57 -7.60
N VAL A 82 -13.95 0.75 -7.61
CA VAL A 82 -13.40 1.59 -6.52
C VAL A 82 -13.98 1.15 -5.15
N GLY A 83 -13.10 1.05 -4.15
CA GLY A 83 -13.43 0.60 -2.80
C GLY A 83 -13.52 -0.92 -2.65
N GLN A 84 -13.52 -1.70 -3.75
CA GLN A 84 -13.37 -3.15 -3.67
C GLN A 84 -11.90 -3.54 -3.53
N ARG A 85 -11.68 -4.74 -3.00
CA ARG A 85 -10.34 -5.31 -2.81
C ARG A 85 -10.20 -6.67 -3.48
N ARG A 86 -9.00 -6.94 -3.97
CA ARG A 86 -8.56 -8.26 -4.43
C ARG A 86 -7.26 -8.66 -3.74
N TYR A 87 -6.98 -9.94 -3.70
CA TYR A 87 -5.71 -10.45 -3.19
C TYR A 87 -4.78 -10.71 -4.36
N LEU A 88 -3.55 -10.22 -4.27
CA LEU A 88 -2.52 -10.46 -5.26
C LEU A 88 -1.47 -11.39 -4.69
N ASP A 89 -1.22 -12.48 -5.41
CA ASP A 89 -0.10 -13.38 -5.14
C ASP A 89 1.16 -12.74 -5.72
N LEU A 90 1.89 -12.04 -4.86
CA LEU A 90 3.22 -11.53 -5.16
C LEU A 90 4.23 -12.64 -4.82
N PRO A 91 5.43 -12.63 -5.43
CA PRO A 91 6.43 -13.66 -5.23
C PRO A 91 6.66 -14.05 -3.75
N GLY A 92 6.60 -13.09 -2.81
CA GLY A 92 6.88 -13.33 -1.38
C GLY A 92 5.73 -13.18 -0.41
N ALA A 93 4.55 -12.75 -0.89
CA ALA A 93 3.39 -12.56 -0.03
C ALA A 93 2.10 -12.49 -0.84
N THR A 94 0.99 -12.91 -0.24
CA THR A 94 -0.35 -12.61 -0.75
C THR A 94 -0.89 -11.38 0.00
N LEU A 95 -1.07 -10.26 -0.69
CA LEU A 95 -1.49 -8.99 -0.08
C LEU A 95 -2.84 -8.50 -0.62
N PRO A 96 -3.70 -7.90 0.23
CA PRO A 96 -4.94 -7.28 -0.22
C PRO A 96 -4.67 -5.90 -0.84
N PHE A 97 -5.14 -5.69 -2.06
CA PHE A 97 -5.09 -4.42 -2.78
C PHE A 97 -6.51 -3.87 -2.95
N THR A 98 -6.74 -2.65 -2.47
CA THR A 98 -8.01 -1.93 -2.60
C THR A 98 -7.93 -0.97 -3.77
N ALA A 99 -8.94 -0.95 -4.65
CA ALA A 99 -8.98 -0.01 -5.75
C ALA A 99 -9.38 1.39 -5.30
N ALA A 100 -8.65 2.36 -5.85
CA ALA A 100 -8.92 3.77 -5.74
C ALA A 100 -8.72 4.43 -7.10
N GLU A 101 -9.30 5.62 -7.23
CA GLU A 101 -9.13 6.45 -8.40
C GLU A 101 -8.98 7.88 -7.93
N VAL A 102 -8.06 8.59 -8.56
CA VAL A 102 -7.92 10.03 -8.31
C VAL A 102 -7.57 10.75 -9.60
N MET A 103 -8.19 11.90 -9.80
CA MET A 103 -7.93 12.76 -10.95
C MET A 103 -6.44 13.12 -11.02
N GLY A 104 -5.84 12.96 -12.21
CA GLY A 104 -4.41 13.20 -12.47
C GLY A 104 -3.53 11.95 -12.37
N ILE A 105 -3.90 10.96 -11.55
CA ILE A 105 -3.22 9.65 -11.50
C ILE A 105 -4.01 8.59 -12.26
N GLY A 106 -5.35 8.65 -12.22
CA GLY A 106 -6.24 7.61 -12.71
C GLY A 106 -6.40 6.46 -11.71
N ALA A 107 -6.87 5.32 -12.18
CA ALA A 107 -7.04 4.13 -11.36
C ALA A 107 -5.69 3.61 -10.83
N TYR A 108 -5.66 3.32 -9.54
CA TYR A 108 -4.57 2.62 -8.87
C TYR A 108 -5.15 1.68 -7.81
N GLN A 109 -4.32 0.79 -7.29
CA GLN A 109 -4.70 -0.03 -6.14
C GLN A 109 -3.65 0.12 -5.04
N TYR A 110 -4.04 -0.05 -3.79
CA TYR A 110 -3.12 0.14 -2.68
C TYR A 110 -3.34 -0.88 -1.56
N SER A 111 -2.26 -1.14 -0.82
CA SER A 111 -2.25 -1.90 0.43
C SER A 111 -1.58 -1.05 1.51
N PRO A 112 -2.31 -0.62 2.56
CA PRO A 112 -1.70 0.07 3.69
C PRO A 112 -0.60 -0.79 4.32
N LEU A 113 0.53 -0.17 4.65
CA LEU A 113 1.64 -0.82 5.35
C LEU A 113 1.60 -0.58 6.86
N LEU A 114 0.92 0.48 7.29
CA LEU A 114 0.70 0.83 8.69
C LEU A 114 -0.80 0.88 8.99
N ALA A 115 -1.20 0.45 10.18
CA ALA A 115 -2.59 0.63 10.62
C ALA A 115 -2.84 2.07 11.07
N GLN A 116 -1.83 2.73 11.63
CA GLN A 116 -1.84 4.12 12.05
C GLN A 116 -0.53 4.81 11.64
N ILE A 117 -0.63 6.06 11.17
CA ILE A 117 0.56 6.81 10.71
C ILE A 117 1.54 7.15 11.85
N SER A 118 1.08 7.12 13.10
CA SER A 118 1.91 7.29 14.30
C SER A 118 2.85 6.12 14.58
N GLU A 119 2.67 4.97 13.91
CA GLU A 119 3.59 3.83 14.00
C GLU A 119 4.96 4.14 13.37
N ALA A 120 5.00 5.03 12.38
CA ALA A 120 6.26 5.56 11.87
C ALA A 120 6.70 6.74 12.75
N GLU A 121 7.82 6.60 13.47
CA GLU A 121 8.30 7.68 14.34
C GLU A 121 8.75 8.92 13.55
N ASP A 122 9.43 8.70 12.42
CA ASP A 122 10.01 9.71 11.54
C ASP A 122 10.17 9.18 10.10
N MET A 123 10.79 10.00 9.23
CA MET A 123 11.04 9.60 7.85
C MET A 123 11.97 8.40 7.70
N LEU A 124 12.91 8.20 8.63
CA LEU A 124 13.81 7.05 8.57
C LEU A 124 13.06 5.76 8.90
N ALA A 125 12.17 5.79 9.89
CA ALA A 125 11.27 4.68 10.21
C ALA A 125 10.33 4.36 9.05
N ALA A 126 9.70 5.39 8.43
CA ALA A 126 8.82 5.19 7.27
C ALA A 126 9.58 4.61 6.06
N GLN A 127 10.82 5.06 5.82
CA GLN A 127 11.68 4.54 4.76
C GLN A 127 12.02 3.06 5.01
N ARG A 128 12.35 2.67 6.25
CA ARG A 128 12.59 1.26 6.61
C ARG A 128 11.37 0.38 6.34
N VAL A 129 10.17 0.82 6.75
CA VAL A 129 8.92 0.10 6.46
C VAL A 129 8.70 -0.06 4.95
N ALA A 130 9.00 0.98 4.17
CA ALA A 130 8.91 0.91 2.72
C ALA A 130 9.91 -0.09 2.11
N ASP A 131 11.17 -0.01 2.54
CA ASP A 131 12.23 -0.88 2.04
C ASP A 131 11.97 -2.35 2.40
N ASP A 132 11.58 -2.65 3.65
CA ASP A 132 11.23 -3.99 4.10
C ASP A 132 10.05 -4.58 3.31
N ALA A 133 9.02 -3.78 3.06
CA ALA A 133 7.87 -4.20 2.26
C ALA A 133 8.26 -4.50 0.80
N LEU A 134 9.12 -3.65 0.20
CA LEU A 134 9.62 -3.84 -1.16
C LEU A 134 10.52 -5.06 -1.25
N GLN A 135 11.43 -5.27 -0.30
CA GLN A 135 12.28 -6.46 -0.25
C GLN A 135 11.44 -7.75 -0.16
N ALA A 136 10.43 -7.76 0.72
CA ALA A 136 9.54 -8.91 0.89
C ALA A 136 8.78 -9.29 -0.38
N ILE A 137 8.31 -8.31 -1.17
CA ILE A 137 7.51 -8.59 -2.38
C ILE A 137 8.35 -8.75 -3.66
N LEU A 138 9.52 -8.11 -3.74
CA LEU A 138 10.33 -8.07 -4.97
C LEU A 138 11.35 -9.20 -5.06
N HIS A 139 11.59 -9.97 -3.98
CA HIS A 139 12.71 -10.92 -3.94
C HIS A 139 14.04 -10.27 -4.34
N LEU A 140 14.21 -8.98 -4.08
CA LEU A 140 15.50 -8.34 -4.26
C LEU A 140 16.46 -9.01 -3.27
N PRO A 141 17.63 -9.51 -3.70
CA PRO A 141 18.62 -10.03 -2.78
C PRO A 141 19.23 -8.85 -2.02
N GLY A 142 18.70 -8.56 -0.84
CA GLY A 142 19.24 -7.61 0.12
C GLY A 142 19.31 -8.28 1.48
N GLU A 143 20.50 -8.79 1.81
CA GLU A 143 20.96 -9.34 3.10
C GLU A 143 19.86 -9.76 4.08
N MET A 144 19.61 -11.07 4.17
CA MET A 144 18.80 -11.67 5.23
C MET A 144 19.32 -11.21 6.60
N ALA A 145 18.67 -10.22 7.20
CA ALA A 145 18.70 -10.06 8.64
C ALA A 145 17.86 -11.21 9.21
N ALA A 146 18.55 -12.31 9.52
CA ALA A 146 18.01 -13.39 10.32
C ALA A 146 17.32 -12.82 11.55
N SER A 147 16.00 -12.96 11.59
CA SER A 147 15.24 -13.01 12.84
C SER A 147 14.57 -14.37 12.85
N ASP A 148 15.30 -15.37 13.34
CA ASP A 148 14.68 -16.50 14.00
C ASP A 148 13.93 -15.93 15.21
N ASP A 149 12.63 -15.68 15.05
CA ASP A 149 11.72 -15.80 16.17
C ASP A 149 10.35 -16.29 15.68
N GLU A 150 10.18 -17.59 15.90
CA GLU A 150 8.94 -18.33 16.08
C GLU A 150 7.80 -18.21 15.05
N ALA A 151 7.57 -19.37 14.42
CA ALA A 151 6.26 -19.90 14.11
C ALA A 151 5.17 -19.52 15.14
N ARG A 152 4.47 -18.40 14.89
CA ARG A 152 3.19 -18.08 15.53
C ARG A 152 2.17 -17.63 14.49
N GLY A 153 1.44 -18.64 14.00
CA GLY A 153 -0.01 -18.52 13.93
C GLY A 153 -0.59 -17.94 12.64
N PHE A 154 -0.38 -18.62 11.51
CA PHE A 154 -1.48 -18.75 10.55
C PHE A 154 -2.57 -19.63 11.17
N SER A 155 -3.43 -19.04 12.00
CA SER A 155 -4.73 -19.62 12.33
C SER A 155 -5.81 -18.58 12.13
N ARG A 156 -6.49 -18.68 10.98
CA ARG A 156 -7.72 -17.96 10.64
C ARG A 156 -8.94 -18.44 11.47
N ARG A 157 -8.71 -19.01 12.65
CA ARG A 157 -9.74 -19.45 13.61
C ARG A 157 -9.49 -18.78 14.97
N GLY A 158 -9.78 -17.49 15.04
CA GLY A 158 -9.69 -16.74 16.30
C GLY A 158 -10.68 -15.60 16.45
N PHE A 159 -11.51 -15.30 15.44
CA PHE A 159 -12.30 -14.07 15.43
C PHE A 159 -13.79 -14.21 15.85
N PHE A 160 -14.25 -15.40 16.24
CA PHE A 160 -15.64 -15.61 16.70
C PHE A 160 -15.77 -16.42 17.99
N ARG A 161 -14.94 -16.14 19.00
CA ARG A 161 -15.27 -16.61 20.36
C ARG A 161 -14.82 -15.65 21.44
N ARG A 162 -15.56 -14.55 21.60
CA ARG A 162 -15.72 -13.88 22.90
C ARG A 162 -16.96 -12.99 22.90
N LEU A 163 -18.12 -13.62 23.03
CA LEU A 163 -19.28 -13.00 23.62
C LEU A 163 -19.95 -14.05 24.50
N ALA A 164 -19.98 -13.75 25.81
CA ALA A 164 -20.60 -14.45 26.93
C ALA A 164 -20.10 -15.89 27.20
N GLY A 165 -19.54 -16.23 28.36
CA GLY A 165 -19.93 -15.77 29.69
C GLY A 165 -20.79 -16.85 30.35
N LYS A 166 -20.11 -17.82 30.97
CA LYS A 166 -20.59 -18.90 31.83
C LYS A 166 -21.31 -18.35 33.08
N ARG A 167 -22.25 -19.14 33.64
CA ARG A 167 -22.67 -19.34 35.07
C ARG A 167 -24.18 -19.59 35.10
N ASP A 168 -24.75 -20.58 35.76
CA ASP A 168 -24.29 -21.69 36.61
C ASP A 168 -25.23 -22.89 36.34
#